data_AF-A0A840DUB8-F1
#
_entry.id   AF-A0A840DUB8-F1
#
_cell.length_a   1.000
_cell.length_b   1.000
_cell.length_c   1.000
_cell.angle_alpha   90.00
_cell.angle_beta   90.00
_cell.angle_gamma   90.00
#
_symmetry.space_group_name_H-M   'P 1'
#
loop_
_entity.id
_entity.type
_entity.pdbx_description
1 polymer ?
#
loop_
_entity_poly.entity_id
_entity_poly.type
_entity_poly.pdbx_seq_one_letter_code
_entity_poly.pdbx_strand_id
1 'polypeptide(L)'
;MKNANMAKRMAAIRFIMQGYLGIQVAELLNLHRETVSIYVQKFNQGGMDALLERHYALGRKPYLSPDEERELRKVLEESTPADEGYGIETSWNTRIIQPVLGLI
;
A
#
# COMPACT_ATOMS: atom_id res chain seq x y z
N MET A 1 -9.78 -11.34 -8.55
CA MET A 1 -9.45 -9.98 -9.07
C MET A 1 -7.99 -9.80 -9.51
N LYS A 2 -6.97 -10.27 -8.76
CA LYS A 2 -5.54 -10.08 -9.12
C LYS A 2 -5.18 -10.58 -10.53
N ASN A 3 -5.69 -11.76 -10.91
CA ASN A 3 -5.38 -12.38 -12.20
C ASN A 3 -6.00 -11.66 -13.40
N ALA A 4 -7.18 -11.04 -13.23
CA ALA A 4 -7.90 -10.36 -14.31
C ALA A 4 -7.17 -9.09 -14.78
N ASN A 5 -6.57 -8.34 -13.85
CA ASN A 5 -5.80 -7.14 -14.19
C ASN A 5 -4.48 -7.49 -14.90
N MET A 6 -3.86 -8.60 -14.49
CA MET A 6 -2.66 -9.13 -15.13
C MET A 6 -2.94 -9.56 -16.58
N ALA A 7 -4.05 -10.28 -16.79
CA ALA A 7 -4.50 -10.69 -18.11
C ALA A 7 -4.73 -9.50 -19.04
N LYS A 8 -5.34 -8.42 -18.54
CA LYS A 8 -5.54 -7.18 -19.33
C LYS A 8 -4.22 -6.53 -19.76
N ARG A 9 -3.21 -6.47 -18.87
CA ARG A 9 -1.87 -5.94 -19.20
C ARG A 9 -1.21 -6.73 -20.32
N MET A 10 -1.24 -8.06 -20.20
CA MET A 10 -0.68 -8.97 -21.22
C MET A 10 -1.43 -8.83 -22.55
N ALA A 11 -2.76 -8.77 -22.52
CA ALA A 11 -3.57 -8.59 -23.71
C ALA A 11 -3.26 -7.27 -24.41
N ALA A 12 -3.06 -6.18 -23.65
CA ALA A 12 -2.70 -4.89 -24.21
C ALA A 12 -1.39 -4.96 -25.01
N ILE A 13 -0.33 -5.54 -24.43
CA ILE A 13 0.95 -5.70 -25.13
C ILE A 13 0.81 -6.64 -26.33
N ARG A 14 0.08 -7.75 -26.19
CA ARG A 14 -0.19 -8.66 -27.31
C ARG A 14 -0.84 -7.94 -28.49
N PHE A 15 -1.85 -7.09 -28.25
CA PHE A 15 -2.49 -6.34 -29.33
C PHE A 15 -1.57 -5.30 -29.97
N ILE A 16 -0.76 -4.61 -29.16
CA ILE A 16 0.27 -3.69 -29.70
C ILE A 16 1.25 -4.45 -30.60
N MET A 17 1.74 -5.62 -30.18
CA MET A 17 2.62 -6.47 -31.00
C MET A 17 1.95 -7.01 -32.26
N GLN A 18 0.62 -7.13 -32.26
CA GLN A 18 -0.17 -7.49 -33.45
C GLN A 18 -0.43 -6.30 -34.38
N GLY A 19 0.09 -5.11 -34.06
CA GLY A 19 -0.02 -3.91 -34.89
C GLY A 19 -1.22 -3.02 -34.62
N TYR A 20 -1.99 -3.28 -33.56
CA TYR A 20 -3.09 -2.38 -33.17
C TYR A 20 -2.54 -1.05 -32.63
N LEU A 21 -3.24 0.03 -32.94
CA LEU A 21 -2.94 1.34 -32.38
C LEU A 21 -3.33 1.39 -30.90
N GLY A 22 -2.59 2.13 -30.09
CA GLY A 22 -2.88 2.26 -28.65
C GLY A 22 -4.29 2.74 -28.34
N ILE A 23 -4.88 3.57 -29.20
CA ILE A 23 -6.28 4.02 -29.09
C ILE A 23 -7.28 2.87 -29.31
N GLN A 24 -7.01 1.96 -30.25
CA GLN A 24 -7.86 0.79 -30.51
C GLN A 24 -7.77 -0.21 -29.35
N VAL A 25 -6.57 -0.41 -28.81
CA VAL A 25 -6.35 -1.27 -27.64
C VAL A 25 -7.06 -0.72 -26.40
N ALA A 26 -7.04 0.61 -26.20
CA ALA A 26 -7.73 1.27 -25.10
C ALA A 26 -9.25 1.01 -25.16
N GLU A 27 -9.84 1.14 -26.34
CA GLU A 27 -11.26 0.84 -26.59
C GLU A 27 -11.58 -0.64 -26.37
N LEU A 28 -10.82 -1.55 -27.00
CA LEU A 28 -11.03 -3.01 -26.91
C LEU A 28 -10.95 -3.55 -25.47
N LEU A 29 -10.08 -2.98 -24.64
CA LEU A 29 -9.85 -3.45 -23.27
C LEU A 29 -10.57 -2.63 -22.20
N ASN A 30 -11.33 -1.60 -22.62
CA ASN A 30 -11.98 -0.62 -21.77
C ASN A 30 -10.96 -0.02 -20.76
N LEU A 31 -9.89 0.55 -21.30
CA LEU A 31 -8.80 1.19 -20.58
C LEU A 31 -8.69 2.65 -21.03
N HIS A 32 -8.17 3.51 -20.15
CA HIS A 32 -7.74 4.84 -20.57
C HIS A 32 -6.52 4.75 -21.49
N ARG A 33 -6.44 5.60 -22.52
CA ARG A 33 -5.33 5.61 -23.50
C ARG A 33 -3.95 5.73 -22.84
N GLU A 34 -3.86 6.50 -21.76
CA GLU A 34 -2.61 6.69 -21.01
C GLU A 34 -2.17 5.40 -20.30
N THR A 35 -3.13 4.62 -19.80
CA THR A 35 -2.84 3.31 -19.19
C THR A 35 -2.18 2.36 -20.19
N VAL A 36 -2.64 2.36 -21.45
CA VAL A 36 -2.01 1.57 -22.52
C VAL A 36 -0.58 2.05 -22.78
N SER A 37 -0.37 3.37 -22.84
CA SER A 37 0.97 3.96 -23.00
C SER A 37 1.91 3.53 -21.86
N ILE A 38 1.45 3.61 -20.61
CA ILE A 38 2.21 3.17 -19.43
C ILE A 38 2.57 1.69 -19.51
N TYR A 39 1.65 0.83 -19.95
CA TYR A 39 1.94 -0.60 -20.12
C TYR A 39 3.03 -0.82 -21.17
N VAL A 40 2.94 -0.17 -22.33
CA VAL A 40 3.96 -0.26 -23.38
C VAL A 40 5.31 0.25 -22.88
N GLN A 41 5.33 1.39 -22.19
CA GLN A 41 6.55 1.95 -21.61
C GLN A 41 7.22 0.98 -20.64
N LYS A 42 6.45 0.40 -19.70
CA LYS A 42 6.98 -0.57 -18.73
C LYS A 42 7.51 -1.83 -19.42
N PHE A 43 6.78 -2.35 -20.39
CA PHE A 43 7.21 -3.51 -21.16
C PHE A 43 8.50 -3.21 -21.94
N ASN A 44 8.64 -2.03 -22.54
CA ASN A 44 9.86 -1.66 -23.24
C ASN A 44 11.06 -1.45 -22.29
N GLN A 45 10.81 -1.08 -21.04
CA GLN A 45 11.87 -0.84 -20.03
C GLN A 45 12.43 -2.13 -19.43
N GLY A 46 11.60 -3.15 -19.21
CA GLY A 46 12.04 -4.37 -18.51
C GLY A 46 11.23 -5.62 -18.85
N GLY A 47 10.61 -5.63 -20.04
CA GLY A 47 9.85 -6.76 -20.54
C GLY A 47 8.66 -7.10 -19.65
N MET A 48 8.43 -8.40 -19.53
CA MET A 48 7.29 -8.93 -18.80
C MET A 48 7.38 -8.69 -17.29
N ASP A 49 8.59 -8.76 -16.74
CA ASP A 49 8.82 -8.56 -15.31
C ASP A 49 8.41 -7.15 -14.90
N ALA A 50 8.88 -6.12 -15.60
CA ALA A 50 8.52 -4.73 -15.32
C ALA A 50 7.03 -4.41 -15.58
N LEU A 51 6.40 -5.06 -16.57
CA LEU A 51 4.96 -4.91 -16.84
C LEU A 51 4.10 -5.46 -15.68
N LEU A 52 4.53 -6.59 -15.14
CA LEU A 52 3.81 -7.34 -14.12
C LEU A 52 4.14 -6.89 -12.70
N GLU A 53 5.29 -6.24 -12.51
CA GLU A 53 5.72 -5.71 -11.24
C GLU A 53 4.69 -4.72 -10.67
N ARG A 54 4.45 -4.87 -9.36
CA ARG A 54 3.56 -4.01 -8.60
C ARG A 54 4.27 -3.53 -7.36
N HIS A 55 4.71 -2.28 -7.39
CA HIS A 55 5.08 -1.57 -6.18
C HIS A 55 3.80 -1.16 -5.46
N TYR A 56 3.55 -1.80 -4.33
CA TYR A 56 2.66 -1.21 -3.35
C TYR A 56 3.43 -0.08 -2.69
N ALA A 57 2.80 1.09 -2.55
CA ALA A 57 3.34 2.10 -1.66
C ALA A 57 3.57 1.42 -0.31
N LEU A 58 4.80 1.47 0.20
CA LEU A 58 5.06 1.17 1.59
C LEU A 58 4.12 2.09 2.35
N GLY A 59 3.21 1.51 3.15
CA GLY A 59 2.20 2.28 3.87
C GLY A 59 2.83 3.37 4.73
N ARG A 60 2.00 4.19 5.39
CA ARG A 60 2.51 5.18 6.35
C ARG A 60 3.48 4.48 7.30
N LYS A 61 4.71 5.02 7.41
CA LYS A 61 5.68 4.51 8.39
C LYS A 61 4.99 4.46 9.76
N PRO A 62 5.15 3.37 10.53
CA PRO A 62 4.65 3.31 11.90
C PRO A 62 5.06 4.56 12.65
N TYR A 63 4.16 5.07 13.49
CA TYR A 63 4.42 6.27 14.28
C TYR A 63 5.51 6.01 15.32
N LEU A 64 5.49 4.82 15.92
CA LEU A 64 6.50 4.37 16.87
C LEU A 64 7.60 3.59 16.16
N SER A 65 8.83 3.81 16.61
CA SER A 65 9.95 2.92 16.34
C SER A 65 9.74 1.55 17.03
N PRO A 66 10.46 0.50 16.58
CA PRO A 66 10.37 -0.81 17.23
C PRO A 66 10.75 -0.79 18.71
N ASP A 67 11.58 0.16 19.14
CA ASP A 67 12.01 0.29 20.53
C ASP A 67 10.91 0.95 21.36
N GLU A 68 10.32 2.03 20.87
CA GLU A 68 9.16 2.69 21.50
C GLU A 68 7.94 1.76 21.58
N GLU A 69 7.72 0.91 20.57
CA GLU A 69 6.65 -0.09 20.61
C GLU A 69 6.88 -1.15 21.70
N ARG A 70 8.13 -1.58 21.91
CA ARG A 70 8.47 -2.54 22.98
C ARG A 70 8.29 -1.92 24.36
N GLU A 71 8.75 -0.69 24.56
CA GLU A 71 8.56 0.01 25.82
C GLU A 71 7.08 0.27 26.10
N LEU A 72 6.31 0.70 25.10
CA LEU A 72 4.86 0.87 25.24
C LEU A 72 4.20 -0.46 25.64
N ARG A 73 4.53 -1.56 24.96
CA ARG A 73 3.97 -2.88 25.29
C ARG A 73 4.26 -3.25 26.75
N LYS A 74 5.49 -3.04 27.21
CA LYS A 74 5.89 -3.32 28.59
C LYS A 74 5.06 -2.55 29.60
N VAL A 75 4.89 -1.23 29.40
CA VAL A 75 4.05 -0.38 30.25
C VAL A 75 2.59 -0.85 30.25
N LEU A 76 2.05 -1.20 29.08
CA LEU A 76 0.67 -1.69 28.97
C LEU A 76 0.42 -3.02 29.71
N GLU A 77 1.45 -3.86 29.85
CA GLU A 77 1.37 -5.17 30.49
C GLU A 77 1.69 -5.14 31.99
N GLU A 78 2.57 -4.23 32.42
CA GLU A 78 3.13 -4.22 33.79
C GLU A 78 2.49 -3.19 34.73
N SER A 79 1.84 -2.15 34.19
CA SER A 79 1.26 -1.07 35.00
C SER A 79 -0.12 -0.65 34.51
N THR A 80 -0.82 0.13 35.34
CA THR A 80 -2.08 0.77 34.97
C THR A 80 -1.85 2.27 34.71
N PRO A 81 -2.76 2.96 33.98
CA PRO A 81 -2.72 4.41 33.85
C PRO A 81 -2.58 5.15 35.18
N ALA A 82 -3.19 4.63 36.26
CA ALA A 82 -3.09 5.21 37.59
C ALA A 82 -1.69 5.09 38.19
N ASP A 83 -1.00 3.97 37.99
CA ASP A 83 0.37 3.75 38.47
C ASP A 83 1.37 4.69 37.78
N GLU A 84 1.12 5.01 36.51
CA GLU A 84 1.93 5.90 35.68
C GLU A 84 1.50 7.39 35.78
N GLY A 85 0.45 7.69 36.55
CA GLY A 85 -0.05 9.07 36.75
C GLY A 85 -0.82 9.67 35.57
N TYR A 86 -1.28 8.85 34.62
CA TYR A 86 -2.06 9.27 33.45
C TYR A 86 -3.58 9.31 33.68
N GLY A 87 -4.06 8.94 34.86
CA GLY A 87 -5.49 9.01 35.20
C GLY A 87 -5.85 8.24 36.47
N ILE A 88 -7.14 7.93 36.63
CA ILE A 88 -7.66 7.10 37.73
C ILE A 88 -8.10 5.71 37.24
N GLU A 89 -7.96 5.46 35.93
CA GLU A 89 -8.39 4.24 35.28
C GLU A 89 -7.48 3.06 35.62
N THR A 90 -8.10 1.91 35.88
CA THR A 90 -7.40 0.65 36.17
C THR A 90 -7.00 -0.11 34.90
N SER A 91 -7.29 0.43 33.72
CA SER A 91 -7.00 -0.22 32.44
C SER A 91 -6.66 0.80 31.37
N TRP A 92 -5.65 0.49 30.57
CA TRP A 92 -5.29 1.29 29.40
C TRP A 92 -6.39 1.30 28.35
N ASN A 93 -6.63 2.46 27.76
CA ASN A 93 -7.51 2.61 26.61
C ASN A 93 -6.94 3.66 25.65
N THR A 94 -7.47 3.69 24.42
CA THR A 94 -6.95 4.54 23.35
C THR A 94 -6.94 6.02 23.70
N ARG A 95 -7.90 6.52 24.50
CA ARG A 95 -7.96 7.94 24.90
C ARG A 95 -6.84 8.34 25.85
N ILE A 96 -6.33 7.38 26.64
CA ILE A 96 -5.21 7.59 27.57
C ILE A 96 -3.89 7.45 26.80
N ILE A 97 -3.79 6.44 25.93
CA ILE A 97 -2.56 6.15 25.17
C ILE A 97 -2.26 7.24 24.13
N GLN A 98 -3.27 7.82 23.48
CA GLN A 98 -3.08 8.83 22.43
C GLN A 98 -2.25 10.05 22.89
N PRO A 99 -2.59 10.74 23.99
CA PRO A 99 -1.76 11.81 24.55
C PRO A 99 -0.35 11.38 24.94
N VAL A 100 -0.18 10.19 25.51
CA VAL A 100 1.13 9.63 25.90
C VAL A 100 2.05 9.50 24.69
N LEU A 101 1.48 9.10 23.55
CA LEU A 101 2.20 8.96 22.29
C LEU A 101 2.28 10.27 21.49
N GLY A 102 1.77 11.40 21.97
CA GLY A 102 1.75 12.65 21.19
C GLY A 102 0.88 12.56 19.93
N LEU A 103 -0.08 11.65 19.90
CA LEU A 103 -1.08 11.52 18.85
C LEU A 103 -2.26 12.44 19.19
N ILE A 104 -2.34 13.60 18.52
CA ILE A 104 -3.46 14.55 18.62
C ILE A 104 -4.70 13.97 17.94
#